data_AF-A0AAD5BGF1-F1
#
_entry.id   AF-A0AAD5BGF1-F1
#
_cell.length_a   1.000
_cell.length_b   1.000
_cell.length_c   1.000
_cell.angle_alpha   90.00
_cell.angle_beta   90.00
_cell.angle_gamma   90.00
#
_symmetry.space_group_name_H-M   'P 1'
#
loop_
_entity.id
_entity.type
_entity.pdbx_description
1 polymer ?
#
loop_
_entity_poly.entity_id
_entity_poly.type
_entity_poly.pdbx_seq_one_letter_code
_entity_poly.pdbx_strand_id
1 'polypeptide(L)'
;MEQVAKYLNGGTFKLYRASGIPFTDRLPKKHRETIVTELAKYLYQIYKQNLSSYEEDVILRYSSYRDIANEIITISGSVDELRYLVIKSRNSRLLPRQTFVFSKLENNNDTLLFSRVTSKPEVNDYLLKLLQVQIDLILIEYGAFPLHLIPSMINKLSTRFHSDLRLVYETPQLSGLLNSIQIEVPYTDVKELRHRSGSDKLYANISRFMYECTKIKFDKSKIKKFASDVVNLSSNGRINFHGKKEDADNEDEKEETALIMEVIMHIHWVLNEG
;
A
#
# COMPACT_ATOMS: atom_id res chain seq x y z
N MET A 1 -17.68 -4.68 4.94
CA MET A 1 -17.03 -3.76 3.98
C MET A 1 -16.27 -2.63 4.69
N GLU A 2 -16.94 -1.83 5.54
CA GLU A 2 -16.42 -0.61 6.19
C GLU A 2 -15.08 -0.73 6.95
N GLN A 3 -14.75 -1.88 7.57
CA GLN A 3 -13.54 -2.00 8.40
C GLN A 3 -12.22 -2.08 7.62
N VAL A 4 -12.21 -2.60 6.39
CA VAL A 4 -10.95 -2.84 5.65
C VAL A 4 -10.44 -1.55 4.98
N ALA A 5 -11.36 -0.74 4.44
CA ALA A 5 -11.04 0.58 3.90
C ALA A 5 -10.32 1.45 4.94
N LYS A 6 -10.83 1.46 6.18
CA LYS A 6 -10.18 2.13 7.33
C LYS A 6 -8.72 1.68 7.58
N TYR A 7 -8.37 0.45 7.26
CA TYR A 7 -7.00 -0.04 7.43
C TYR A 7 -6.07 0.31 6.27
N LEU A 8 -6.64 0.56 5.08
CA LEU A 8 -5.94 0.91 3.85
C LEU A 8 -5.81 2.43 3.66
N ASN A 9 -6.80 3.22 4.04
CA ASN A 9 -6.81 4.66 3.86
C ASN A 9 -5.65 5.35 4.60
N GLY A 10 -5.00 6.29 3.92
CA GLY A 10 -3.89 7.11 4.42
C GLY A 10 -2.60 6.34 4.69
N GLY A 11 -2.58 5.03 4.44
CA GLY A 11 -1.42 4.17 4.62
C GLY A 11 -0.62 4.03 3.33
N THR A 12 0.71 4.01 3.44
CA THR A 12 1.57 3.52 2.35
C THR A 12 1.79 2.02 2.51
N PHE A 13 1.63 1.28 1.43
CA PHE A 13 1.76 -0.16 1.35
C PHE A 13 2.81 -0.53 0.32
N LYS A 14 3.49 -1.64 0.58
CA LYS A 14 4.40 -2.30 -0.34
C LYS A 14 3.70 -3.55 -0.88
N LEU A 15 3.75 -3.74 -2.19
CA LEU A 15 3.06 -4.82 -2.87
C LEU A 15 3.93 -6.08 -2.97
N TYR A 16 3.31 -7.23 -2.74
CA TYR A 16 3.90 -8.55 -2.91
C TYR A 16 2.93 -9.43 -3.71
N ARG A 17 3.47 -10.36 -4.49
CA ARG A 17 2.74 -11.54 -4.98
C ARG A 17 2.84 -12.62 -3.91
N ALA A 18 1.70 -13.21 -3.57
CA ALA A 18 1.58 -14.27 -2.59
C ALA A 18 1.11 -15.56 -3.29
N SER A 19 1.60 -16.71 -2.84
CA SER A 19 1.22 -18.02 -3.41
C SER A 19 -0.25 -18.40 -3.19
N GLY A 20 -0.96 -17.72 -2.30
CA GLY A 20 -2.37 -17.96 -2.05
C GLY A 20 -2.95 -17.08 -0.96
N ILE A 21 -4.22 -17.34 -0.65
CA ILE A 21 -4.91 -16.71 0.48
C ILE A 21 -4.57 -17.50 1.75
N PRO A 22 -4.04 -16.85 2.80
CA PRO A 22 -3.56 -17.56 4.00
C PRO A 22 -4.67 -18.11 4.92
N PHE A 23 -5.91 -17.62 4.79
CA PHE A 23 -7.05 -18.06 5.60
C PHE A 23 -8.38 -17.67 4.96
N THR A 24 -9.44 -18.45 5.22
CA THR A 24 -10.79 -18.20 4.68
C THR A 24 -11.52 -17.07 5.38
N ASP A 25 -11.61 -17.07 6.72
CA ASP A 25 -12.32 -16.00 7.45
C ASP A 25 -11.42 -15.30 8.47
N ARG A 26 -10.78 -16.09 9.33
CA ARG A 26 -9.92 -15.58 10.39
C ARG A 26 -8.69 -16.46 10.49
N LEU A 27 -7.60 -15.84 10.92
CA LEU A 27 -6.38 -16.59 11.21
C LEU A 27 -6.65 -17.57 12.36
N PRO A 28 -6.34 -18.88 12.22
CA PRO A 28 -6.62 -19.86 13.25
C PRO A 28 -5.94 -19.51 14.58
N LYS A 29 -6.60 -19.85 15.70
CA LYS A 29 -6.16 -19.51 17.06
C LYS A 29 -4.70 -19.92 17.31
N LYS A 30 -4.32 -21.14 16.92
CA LYS A 30 -2.94 -21.65 17.04
C LYS A 30 -1.92 -20.74 16.35
N HIS A 31 -2.15 -20.38 15.09
CA HIS A 31 -1.23 -19.49 14.35
C HIS A 31 -1.19 -18.09 14.97
N ARG A 32 -2.32 -17.55 15.44
CA ARG A 32 -2.35 -16.26 16.14
C ARG A 32 -1.52 -16.29 17.42
N GLU A 33 -1.66 -17.32 18.24
CA GLU A 33 -0.92 -17.48 19.50
C GLU A 33 0.59 -17.63 19.26
N THR A 34 0.98 -18.41 18.25
CA THR A 34 2.38 -18.54 17.84
C THR A 34 2.94 -17.19 17.36
N ILE A 35 2.21 -16.49 16.48
CA ILE A 35 2.63 -15.17 15.97
C ILE A 35 2.82 -14.18 17.11
N VAL A 36 1.86 -14.09 18.04
CA VAL A 36 1.95 -13.20 19.21
C VAL A 36 3.15 -13.56 20.07
N THR A 37 3.36 -14.84 20.34
CA THR A 37 4.46 -15.31 21.19
C THR A 37 5.83 -15.01 20.57
N GLU A 38 6.02 -15.36 19.30
CA GLU A 38 7.30 -15.16 18.61
C GLU A 38 7.57 -13.69 18.31
N LEU A 39 6.55 -12.89 18.02
CA LEU A 39 6.69 -11.44 17.92
C LEU A 39 7.06 -10.81 19.27
N ALA A 40 6.42 -11.22 20.36
CA ALA A 40 6.71 -10.69 21.68
C ALA A 40 8.15 -11.01 22.13
N LYS A 41 8.65 -12.22 21.85
CA LYS A 41 10.04 -12.59 22.09
C LYS A 41 11.01 -11.68 21.33
N TYR A 42 10.76 -11.48 20.04
CA TYR A 42 11.58 -10.61 19.20
C TYR A 42 11.56 -9.15 19.66
N LEU A 43 10.37 -8.60 19.95
CA LEU A 43 10.21 -7.24 20.46
C LEU A 43 10.87 -7.06 21.83
N TYR A 44 10.82 -8.07 22.70
CA TYR A 44 11.48 -8.03 24.00
C TYR A 44 13.01 -8.02 23.86
N GLN A 45 13.57 -8.75 22.89
CA GLN A 45 15.01 -8.70 22.58
C GLN A 45 15.42 -7.30 22.12
N ILE A 46 14.67 -6.70 21.19
CA ILE A 46 14.89 -5.32 20.74
C ILE A 46 14.78 -4.34 21.91
N TYR A 47 13.73 -4.47 22.73
CA TYR A 47 13.51 -3.63 23.91
C TYR A 47 14.69 -3.69 24.87
N LYS A 48 15.20 -4.90 25.17
CA LYS A 48 16.36 -5.09 26.04
C LYS A 48 17.65 -4.48 25.46
N GLN A 49 17.89 -4.66 24.17
CA GLN A 49 19.08 -4.09 23.51
C GLN A 49 19.05 -2.56 23.52
N ASN A 50 17.85 -1.98 23.48
CA ASN A 50 17.63 -0.54 23.42
C ASN A 50 17.23 0.07 24.77
N LEU A 51 17.45 -0.64 25.89
CA LEU A 51 17.12 -0.17 27.25
C LEU A 51 17.67 1.23 27.53
N SER A 52 18.88 1.52 27.07
CA SER A 52 19.52 2.83 27.22
C SER A 52 18.80 3.96 26.46
N SER A 53 18.14 3.65 25.34
CA SER A 53 17.33 4.64 24.60
C SER A 53 15.93 4.85 25.19
N TYR A 54 15.53 4.03 26.17
CA TYR A 54 14.30 4.18 26.94
C TYR A 54 14.57 4.78 28.34
N GLU A 55 15.78 5.31 28.60
CA GLU A 55 16.26 5.84 29.89
C GLU A 55 15.45 7.02 30.47
N GLU A 56 14.48 7.59 29.73
CA GLU A 56 13.52 8.53 30.32
C GLU A 56 12.48 7.84 31.23
N ASP A 57 12.26 6.53 31.06
CA ASP A 57 11.38 5.75 31.93
C ASP A 57 12.20 5.14 33.08
N VAL A 58 12.14 5.75 34.26
CA VAL A 58 12.78 5.30 35.53
C VAL A 58 12.38 3.85 35.93
N ILE A 59 11.38 3.27 35.28
CA ILE A 59 10.81 1.96 35.59
C ILE A 59 10.85 1.06 34.35
N LEU A 60 11.42 -0.14 34.50
CA LEU A 60 11.33 -1.20 33.50
C LEU A 60 9.86 -1.51 33.19
N ARG A 61 9.41 -1.11 31.99
CA ARG A 61 8.03 -1.29 31.57
C ARG A 61 7.64 -2.75 31.34
N TYR A 62 8.59 -3.58 30.90
CA TYR A 62 8.37 -5.00 30.63
C TYR A 62 9.43 -5.86 31.34
N SER A 63 8.97 -6.79 32.17
CA SER A 63 9.81 -7.74 32.90
C SER A 63 10.10 -8.99 32.07
N SER A 64 9.19 -9.37 31.17
CA SER A 64 9.31 -10.54 30.30
C SER A 64 8.64 -10.32 28.94
N TYR A 65 8.91 -11.20 27.98
CA TYR A 65 8.18 -11.21 26.71
C TYR A 65 6.67 -11.47 26.89
N ARG A 66 6.25 -12.09 28.00
CA ARG A 66 4.82 -12.36 28.26
C ARG A 66 4.03 -11.07 28.52
N ASP A 67 4.68 -10.08 29.11
CA ASP A 67 4.06 -8.76 29.36
C ASP A 67 3.73 -8.07 28.02
N ILE A 68 4.67 -8.13 27.08
CA ILE A 68 4.47 -7.63 25.71
C ILE A 68 3.40 -8.46 24.99
N ALA A 69 3.43 -9.78 25.11
CA ALA A 69 2.46 -10.68 24.47
C ALA A 69 1.01 -10.33 24.86
N ASN A 70 0.77 -9.99 26.13
CA ASN A 70 -0.54 -9.59 26.63
C ASN A 70 -1.03 -8.23 26.08
N GLU A 71 -0.13 -7.40 25.56
CA GLU A 71 -0.48 -6.12 24.94
C GLU A 71 -0.70 -6.20 23.42
N ILE A 72 -0.24 -7.29 22.77
CA ILE A 72 -0.40 -7.48 21.34
C ILE A 72 -1.84 -7.89 21.04
N ILE A 73 -2.47 -7.15 20.13
CA ILE A 73 -3.81 -7.37 19.63
C ILE A 73 -3.70 -7.78 18.16
N THR A 74 -4.26 -8.95 17.85
CA THR A 74 -4.35 -9.48 16.49
C THR A 74 -5.79 -9.49 16.02
N ILE A 75 -6.08 -8.76 14.95
CA ILE A 75 -7.39 -8.67 14.32
C ILE A 75 -7.27 -9.28 12.93
N SER A 76 -8.11 -10.25 12.60
CA SER A 76 -8.15 -10.84 11.26
C SER A 76 -9.59 -11.01 10.81
N GLY A 77 -9.85 -10.84 9.52
CA GLY A 77 -11.18 -11.00 8.96
C GLY A 77 -11.17 -11.13 7.44
N SER A 78 -12.36 -11.36 6.90
CA SER A 78 -12.67 -11.41 5.48
C SER A 78 -13.72 -10.34 5.14
N VAL A 79 -13.58 -9.75 3.96
CA VAL A 79 -14.57 -8.86 3.32
C VAL A 79 -14.47 -9.12 1.84
N ASP A 80 -15.51 -9.70 1.24
CA ASP A 80 -15.56 -10.05 -0.20
C ASP A 80 -14.29 -10.82 -0.63
N GLU A 81 -13.53 -10.31 -1.59
CA GLU A 81 -12.27 -10.88 -2.08
C GLU A 81 -11.02 -10.50 -1.26
N LEU A 82 -11.21 -9.75 -0.16
CA LEU A 82 -10.13 -9.32 0.71
C LEU A 82 -10.05 -10.15 1.99
N ARG A 83 -8.83 -10.47 2.39
CA ARG A 83 -8.50 -10.97 3.73
C ARG A 83 -7.52 -10.03 4.37
N TYR A 84 -7.74 -9.69 5.64
CA TYR A 84 -6.86 -8.75 6.33
C TYR A 84 -6.37 -9.33 7.65
N LEU A 85 -5.16 -8.92 8.02
CA LEU A 85 -4.52 -9.19 9.29
C LEU A 85 -3.90 -7.89 9.80
N VAL A 86 -4.36 -7.44 10.96
CA VAL A 86 -3.85 -6.28 11.67
C VAL A 86 -3.22 -6.74 12.97
N ILE A 87 -1.96 -6.38 13.19
CA ILE A 87 -1.25 -6.67 14.43
C ILE A 87 -0.78 -5.34 15.01
N LYS A 88 -1.19 -5.04 16.24
CA LYS A 88 -0.83 -3.80 16.94
C LYS A 88 -0.57 -4.07 18.41
N SER A 89 0.17 -3.20 19.07
CA SER A 89 0.28 -3.20 20.53
C SER A 89 -0.49 -2.02 21.11
N ARG A 90 -0.90 -2.12 22.37
CA ARG A 90 -1.32 -0.95 23.18
C ARG A 90 -0.20 0.09 23.26
N ASN A 91 1.06 -0.34 23.21
CA ASN A 91 2.22 0.52 23.09
C ASN A 91 2.66 0.67 21.62
N SER A 92 2.17 1.70 20.94
CA SER A 92 2.48 1.97 19.52
C SER A 92 3.96 2.33 19.28
N ARG A 93 4.69 2.80 20.30
CA ARG A 93 6.15 3.03 20.22
C ARG A 93 6.91 1.72 20.11
N LEU A 94 6.43 0.65 20.76
CA LEU A 94 7.05 -0.68 20.69
C LEU A 94 6.72 -1.36 19.36
N LEU A 95 5.43 -1.45 19.04
CA LEU A 95 4.92 -2.08 17.82
C LEU A 95 3.90 -1.13 17.16
N PRO A 96 4.31 -0.37 16.11
CA PRO A 96 3.34 0.37 15.32
C PRO A 96 2.35 -0.60 14.66
N ARG A 97 1.13 -0.14 14.40
CA ARG A 97 0.09 -0.94 13.74
C ARG A 97 0.61 -1.48 12.40
N GLN A 98 0.71 -2.78 12.31
CA GLN A 98 1.00 -3.54 11.10
C GLN A 98 -0.32 -3.91 10.44
N THR A 99 -0.41 -3.73 9.14
CA THR A 99 -1.59 -4.09 8.34
C THR A 99 -1.13 -4.90 7.14
N PHE A 100 -1.68 -6.09 6.98
CA PHE A 100 -1.52 -6.96 5.83
C PHE A 100 -2.90 -7.15 5.21
N VAL A 101 -3.05 -6.85 3.92
CA VAL A 101 -4.28 -7.10 3.17
C VAL A 101 -3.94 -7.99 1.99
N PHE A 102 -4.57 -9.16 1.94
CA PHE A 102 -4.51 -10.10 0.83
C PHE A 102 -5.72 -9.88 -0.06
N SER A 103 -5.51 -9.83 -1.36
CA SER A 103 -6.56 -9.74 -2.36
C SER A 103 -6.33 -10.83 -3.41
N LYS A 104 -7.37 -11.60 -3.72
CA LYS A 104 -7.37 -12.56 -4.80
C LYS A 104 -8.71 -12.46 -5.50
N LEU A 105 -8.71 -12.14 -6.79
CA LEU A 105 -9.94 -12.10 -7.58
C LEU A 105 -10.28 -13.51 -8.07
N GLU A 106 -11.57 -13.86 -8.17
CA GLU A 106 -12.05 -15.21 -8.52
C GLU A 106 -11.40 -15.78 -9.80
N ASN A 107 -11.12 -14.93 -10.78
CA ASN A 107 -10.52 -15.33 -12.08
C ASN A 107 -9.00 -15.12 -12.14
N ASN A 108 -8.34 -14.82 -11.02
CA ASN A 108 -6.92 -14.55 -10.97
C ASN A 108 -6.18 -15.63 -10.18
N ASN A 109 -5.12 -16.17 -10.78
CA ASN A 109 -4.24 -17.11 -10.08
C ASN A 109 -3.41 -16.40 -9.01
N ASP A 110 -3.21 -15.09 -9.13
CA ASP A 110 -2.34 -14.33 -8.26
C ASP A 110 -3.05 -13.68 -7.09
N THR A 111 -2.54 -13.98 -5.89
CA THR A 111 -2.89 -13.24 -4.68
C THR A 111 -1.93 -12.07 -4.54
N LEU A 112 -2.45 -10.87 -4.36
CA LEU A 112 -1.68 -9.69 -4.02
C LEU A 112 -1.69 -9.49 -2.51
N LEU A 113 -0.55 -9.18 -1.93
CA LEU A 113 -0.40 -8.76 -0.54
C LEU A 113 0.03 -7.29 -0.48
N PHE A 114 -0.78 -6.48 0.16
CA PHE A 114 -0.47 -5.11 0.56
C PHE A 114 0.03 -5.13 2.01
N SER A 115 1.34 -4.94 2.22
CA SER A 115 1.96 -4.83 3.54
C SER A 115 2.25 -3.37 3.86
N ARG A 116 1.69 -2.88 4.97
CA ARG A 116 1.86 -1.48 5.38
C ARG A 116 3.33 -1.16 5.68
N VAL A 117 3.83 -0.09 5.07
CA VAL A 117 5.13 0.48 5.43
C VAL A 117 4.99 1.18 6.78
N THR A 118 5.84 0.81 7.74
CA THR A 118 5.86 1.39 9.08
C THR A 118 7.21 2.03 9.39
N SER A 119 7.30 2.76 10.49
CA SER A 119 8.55 3.38 10.96
C SER A 119 9.58 2.36 11.49
N LYS A 120 9.18 1.10 11.65
CA LYS A 120 10.04 0.00 12.11
C LYS A 120 10.10 -1.11 11.05
N PRO A 121 10.84 -0.92 9.95
CA PRO A 121 10.90 -1.87 8.84
C PRO A 121 11.36 -3.26 9.30
N GLU A 122 12.29 -3.34 10.24
CA GLU A 122 12.81 -4.59 10.79
C GLU A 122 11.72 -5.45 11.46
N VAL A 123 10.76 -4.82 12.12
CA VAL A 123 9.61 -5.51 12.73
C VAL A 123 8.64 -6.02 11.65
N ASN A 124 8.43 -5.23 10.59
CA ASN A 124 7.60 -5.65 9.47
C ASN A 124 8.23 -6.83 8.72
N ASP A 125 9.53 -6.79 8.46
CA ASP A 125 10.27 -7.86 7.79
C ASP A 125 10.27 -9.15 8.61
N TYR A 126 10.45 -9.04 9.93
CA TYR A 126 10.32 -10.17 10.85
C TYR A 126 8.92 -10.79 10.78
N LEU A 127 7.87 -9.95 10.81
CA LEU A 127 6.49 -10.42 10.73
C LEU A 127 6.18 -11.08 9.39
N LEU A 128 6.65 -10.52 8.28
CA LEU A 128 6.48 -11.14 6.96
C LEU A 128 7.13 -12.52 6.90
N LYS A 129 8.33 -12.70 7.46
CA LYS A 129 8.99 -14.01 7.56
C LYS A 129 8.21 -14.98 8.46
N LEU A 130 7.73 -14.48 9.60
CA LEU A 130 6.94 -15.27 10.53
C LEU A 130 5.63 -15.74 9.89
N LEU A 131 4.96 -14.88 9.12
CA LEU A 131 3.74 -15.23 8.38
C LEU A 131 3.99 -16.28 7.31
N GLN A 132 5.10 -16.17 6.56
CA GLN A 132 5.50 -17.17 5.57
C GLN A 132 5.67 -18.55 6.20
N VAL A 133 6.33 -18.64 7.35
CA VAL A 133 6.53 -19.92 8.06
C VAL A 133 5.24 -20.45 8.67
N GLN A 134 4.45 -19.59 9.32
CA GLN A 134 3.28 -20.05 10.07
C GLN A 134 2.11 -20.46 9.18
N ILE A 135 2.02 -19.92 7.97
CA ILE A 135 0.87 -20.10 7.09
C ILE A 135 1.27 -20.72 5.75
N ASP A 136 2.50 -21.22 5.64
CA ASP A 136 3.07 -21.83 4.42
C ASP A 136 2.86 -20.97 3.18
N LEU A 137 3.21 -19.69 3.32
CA LEU A 137 3.00 -18.69 2.28
C LEU A 137 4.33 -18.32 1.63
N ILE A 138 4.36 -18.29 0.30
CA ILE A 138 5.50 -17.77 -0.46
C ILE A 138 5.17 -16.32 -0.85
N LEU A 139 6.07 -15.40 -0.48
CA LEU A 139 5.93 -13.98 -0.80
C LEU A 139 7.05 -13.52 -1.73
N ILE A 140 6.68 -12.96 -2.87
CA ILE A 140 7.60 -12.36 -3.85
C ILE A 140 7.31 -10.87 -3.90
N GLU A 141 8.30 -10.06 -3.53
CA GLU A 141 8.17 -8.61 -3.54
C GLU A 141 8.10 -8.06 -4.98
N TYR A 142 7.17 -7.13 -5.23
CA TYR A 142 7.23 -6.30 -6.44
C TYR A 142 8.31 -5.22 -6.25
N GLY A 143 9.57 -5.56 -6.54
CA GLY A 143 10.70 -4.63 -6.44
C GLY A 143 10.56 -3.42 -7.38
N ALA A 144 9.88 -3.59 -8.52
CA ALA A 144 9.46 -2.51 -9.40
C ALA A 144 8.14 -2.85 -10.11
N PHE A 145 7.29 -1.83 -10.32
CA PHE A 145 6.10 -1.99 -11.16
C PHE A 145 6.48 -2.05 -12.64
N PRO A 146 5.69 -2.79 -13.46
CA PRO A 146 5.78 -2.69 -14.91
C PRO A 146 5.65 -1.24 -15.38
N LEU A 147 6.38 -0.86 -16.44
CA LEU A 147 6.41 0.53 -16.94
C LEU A 147 5.02 1.06 -17.31
N HIS A 148 4.15 0.18 -17.79
CA HIS A 148 2.79 0.52 -18.19
C HIS A 148 1.82 0.65 -17.01
N LEU A 149 2.19 0.22 -15.79
CA LEU A 149 1.25 0.15 -14.69
C LEU A 149 0.67 1.51 -14.33
N ILE A 150 1.54 2.48 -14.05
CA ILE A 150 1.11 3.82 -13.64
C ILE A 150 0.32 4.52 -14.77
N PRO A 151 0.78 4.53 -16.05
CA PRO A 151 -0.02 5.02 -17.18
C PRO A 151 -1.42 4.40 -17.27
N SER A 152 -1.53 3.07 -17.16
CA SER A 152 -2.82 2.38 -17.22
C SER A 152 -3.72 2.75 -16.05
N MET A 153 -3.17 2.87 -14.85
CA MET A 153 -3.91 3.31 -13.66
C MET A 153 -4.45 4.74 -13.82
N ILE A 154 -3.67 5.68 -14.38
CA ILE A 154 -4.12 7.05 -14.66
C ILE A 154 -5.30 7.05 -15.63
N ASN A 155 -5.26 6.21 -16.66
CA ASN A 155 -6.36 6.08 -17.63
C ASN A 155 -7.62 5.48 -16.99
N LYS A 156 -7.48 4.38 -16.25
CA LYS A 156 -8.60 3.66 -15.63
C LYS A 156 -9.30 4.49 -14.55
N LEU A 157 -8.54 5.21 -13.73
CA LEU A 157 -9.07 6.04 -12.64
C LEU A 157 -9.38 7.47 -13.08
N SER A 158 -9.34 7.76 -14.38
CA SER A 158 -9.48 9.11 -14.92
C SER A 158 -10.72 9.84 -14.41
N THR A 159 -11.88 9.16 -14.36
CA THR A 159 -13.16 9.73 -13.90
C THR A 159 -13.21 9.99 -12.40
N ARG A 160 -12.29 9.39 -11.63
CA ARG A 160 -12.26 9.45 -10.16
C ARG A 160 -11.39 10.57 -9.61
N PHE A 161 -10.50 11.17 -10.40
CA PHE A 161 -9.66 12.27 -9.89
C PHE A 161 -10.48 13.57 -9.83
N HIS A 162 -10.42 14.26 -8.70
CA HIS A 162 -11.08 15.55 -8.49
C HIS A 162 -10.10 16.63 -8.03
N SER A 163 -8.80 16.39 -8.24
CA SER A 163 -7.70 17.27 -7.84
C SER A 163 -6.61 17.33 -8.91
N ASP A 164 -5.58 18.15 -8.63
CA ASP A 164 -4.37 18.25 -9.44
C ASP A 164 -3.64 16.91 -9.47
N LEU A 165 -3.06 16.58 -10.62
CA LEU A 165 -2.25 15.38 -10.79
C LEU A 165 -0.78 15.74 -10.78
N ARG A 166 0.03 14.94 -10.07
CA ARG A 166 1.49 15.10 -10.08
C ARG A 166 2.18 13.86 -10.62
N LEU A 167 2.95 14.03 -11.68
CA LEU A 167 3.75 12.98 -12.32
C LEU A 167 5.24 13.32 -12.17
N VAL A 168 6.01 12.40 -11.63
CA VAL A 168 7.47 12.52 -11.51
C VAL A 168 8.09 11.47 -12.40
N TYR A 169 8.80 11.91 -13.42
CA TYR A 169 9.49 11.06 -14.39
C TYR A 169 10.95 10.85 -13.99
N GLU A 170 11.41 9.61 -14.13
CA GLU A 170 12.82 9.26 -14.07
C GLU A 170 13.50 9.68 -15.37
N THR A 171 14.60 10.43 -15.24
CA THR A 171 15.43 10.82 -16.39
C THR A 171 16.53 9.78 -16.56
N PRO A 172 16.70 9.20 -17.76
CA PRO A 172 17.82 8.31 -18.01
C PRO A 172 19.12 9.10 -17.80
N GLN A 173 19.97 8.59 -16.91
CA GLN A 173 21.19 9.23 -16.44
C GLN A 173 22.16 9.46 -17.61
N LEU A 174 22.09 10.62 -18.25
CA LEU A 174 23.07 11.03 -19.26
C LEU A 174 24.08 12.06 -18.74
N SER A 175 23.88 12.65 -17.56
CA SER A 175 24.86 13.61 -17.00
C SER A 175 24.86 13.83 -15.48
N GLY A 176 23.98 13.19 -14.70
CA GLY A 176 23.86 13.44 -13.24
C GLY A 176 23.36 14.86 -12.87
N LEU A 177 23.14 15.73 -13.86
CA LEU A 177 22.68 17.11 -13.66
C LEU A 177 21.15 17.21 -13.50
N LEU A 178 20.40 16.29 -14.10
CA LEU A 178 18.94 16.23 -14.02
C LEU A 178 18.51 14.85 -13.51
N ASN A 179 17.97 14.82 -12.29
CA ASN A 179 17.58 13.59 -11.59
C ASN A 179 16.13 13.17 -11.82
N SER A 180 15.25 14.13 -12.09
CA SER A 180 13.82 13.87 -12.35
C SER A 180 13.15 15.09 -12.95
N ILE A 181 12.08 14.86 -13.70
CA ILE A 181 11.17 15.92 -14.17
C ILE A 181 9.84 15.75 -13.45
N GLN A 182 9.37 16.80 -12.79
CA GLN A 182 8.04 16.84 -12.18
C GLN A 182 7.10 17.66 -13.06
N ILE A 183 5.95 17.07 -13.38
CA ILE A 183 4.83 17.72 -14.07
C ILE A 183 3.66 17.75 -13.09
N GLU A 184 3.08 18.93 -12.92
CA GLU A 184 1.82 19.12 -12.22
C GLU A 184 0.78 19.51 -13.26
N VAL A 185 -0.34 18.79 -13.28
CA VAL A 185 -1.46 19.04 -14.19
C VAL A 185 -2.62 19.57 -13.33
N PRO A 186 -2.90 20.88 -13.38
CA PRO A 186 -4.01 21.47 -12.64
C PRO A 186 -5.33 20.79 -12.97
N TYR A 187 -6.23 20.68 -11.99
CA TYR A 187 -7.51 19.99 -12.16
C TYR A 187 -8.36 20.57 -13.29
N THR A 188 -8.27 21.88 -13.53
CA THR A 188 -8.89 22.54 -14.70
C THR A 188 -8.45 21.89 -16.01
N ASP A 189 -7.16 21.62 -16.17
CA ASP A 189 -6.60 21.01 -17.37
C ASP A 189 -6.90 19.52 -17.41
N VAL A 190 -6.92 18.84 -16.25
CA VAL A 190 -7.34 17.44 -16.15
C VAL A 190 -8.76 17.26 -16.69
N LYS A 191 -9.70 18.17 -16.35
CA LYS A 191 -11.06 18.14 -16.90
C LYS A 191 -11.08 18.27 -18.42
N GLU A 192 -10.40 19.29 -18.95
CA GLU A 192 -10.32 19.53 -20.40
C GLU A 192 -9.71 18.33 -21.15
N LEU A 193 -8.64 17.76 -20.60
CA LEU A 193 -7.94 16.62 -21.18
C LEU A 193 -8.76 15.33 -21.15
N ARG A 194 -9.74 15.16 -20.24
CA ARG A 194 -10.69 14.03 -20.28
C ARG A 194 -11.65 14.12 -21.46
N HIS A 195 -12.14 15.32 -21.78
CA HIS A 195 -13.16 15.51 -22.80
C HIS A 195 -12.65 15.30 -24.23
N ARG A 196 -11.34 15.49 -24.49
CA ARG A 196 -10.76 15.45 -25.84
C ARG A 196 -10.77 14.07 -26.53
N SER A 197 -10.82 12.96 -25.81
CA SER A 197 -10.75 11.61 -26.43
C SER A 197 -11.42 10.48 -25.63
N GLY A 198 -12.33 10.84 -24.71
CA GLY A 198 -12.94 9.92 -23.76
C GLY A 198 -12.12 9.73 -22.48
N SER A 199 -12.77 9.28 -21.41
CA SER A 199 -12.18 9.11 -20.06
C SER A 199 -10.94 8.21 -20.07
N ASP A 200 -10.96 7.14 -20.86
CA ASP A 200 -9.99 6.04 -20.74
C ASP A 200 -8.62 6.33 -21.37
N LYS A 201 -8.35 7.59 -21.73
CA LYS A 201 -7.12 8.02 -22.42
C LYS A 201 -6.45 9.24 -21.79
N LEU A 202 -6.78 9.56 -20.54
CA LEU A 202 -6.25 10.74 -19.84
C LEU A 202 -4.72 10.86 -19.90
N TYR A 203 -3.97 9.80 -19.58
CA TYR A 203 -2.50 9.81 -19.65
C TYR A 203 -1.97 10.03 -21.08
N ALA A 204 -2.63 9.42 -22.07
CA ALA A 204 -2.26 9.60 -23.47
C ALA A 204 -2.49 11.06 -23.92
N ASN A 205 -3.56 11.69 -23.45
CA ASN A 205 -3.87 13.09 -23.73
C ASN A 205 -2.88 14.03 -23.04
N ILE A 206 -2.53 13.78 -21.78
CA ILE A 206 -1.46 14.50 -21.06
C ILE A 206 -0.14 14.39 -21.84
N SER A 207 0.26 13.16 -22.21
CA SER A 207 1.52 12.91 -22.92
C SER A 207 1.55 13.60 -24.28
N ARG A 208 0.45 13.59 -25.02
CA ARG A 208 0.32 14.29 -26.32
C ARG A 208 0.46 15.80 -26.14
N PHE A 209 -0.28 16.39 -25.19
CA PHE A 209 -0.21 17.81 -24.90
C PHE A 209 1.22 18.24 -24.53
N MET A 210 1.86 17.50 -23.62
CA MET A 210 3.25 17.77 -23.24
C MET A 210 4.21 17.69 -24.42
N TYR A 211 4.05 16.71 -25.32
CA TYR A 211 4.87 16.61 -26.53
C TYR A 211 4.62 17.77 -27.49
N GLU A 212 3.38 18.19 -27.68
CA GLU A 212 3.04 19.33 -28.55
C GLU A 212 3.73 20.62 -28.08
N CYS A 213 3.75 20.87 -26.76
CA CYS A 213 4.34 22.05 -26.15
C CYS A 213 5.87 21.99 -25.99
N THR A 214 6.43 20.83 -25.60
CA THR A 214 7.85 20.73 -25.20
C THR A 214 8.73 19.95 -26.17
N LYS A 215 8.12 19.19 -27.09
CA LYS A 215 8.77 18.18 -27.94
C LYS A 215 9.45 17.04 -27.18
N ILE A 216 9.18 16.89 -25.87
CA ILE A 216 9.68 15.78 -25.05
C ILE A 216 8.69 14.61 -25.07
N LYS A 217 9.20 13.39 -25.26
CA LYS A 217 8.42 12.14 -25.32
C LYS A 217 8.30 11.51 -23.92
N PHE A 218 7.42 12.06 -23.09
CA PHE A 218 7.17 11.57 -21.73
C PHE A 218 6.50 10.19 -21.69
N ASP A 219 5.79 9.80 -22.74
CA ASP A 219 5.23 8.46 -22.94
C ASP A 219 6.28 7.35 -22.95
N LYS A 220 7.52 7.68 -23.35
CA LYS A 220 8.67 6.75 -23.33
C LYS A 220 9.48 6.81 -22.03
N SER A 221 9.13 7.73 -21.13
CA SER A 221 9.85 7.93 -19.88
C SER A 221 9.17 7.16 -18.76
N LYS A 222 9.96 6.57 -17.86
CA LYS A 222 9.43 5.85 -16.71
C LYS A 222 8.90 6.83 -15.68
N ILE A 223 7.63 6.68 -15.29
CA ILE A 223 7.06 7.44 -14.17
C ILE A 223 7.59 6.82 -12.88
N LYS A 224 8.39 7.58 -12.13
CA LYS A 224 8.90 7.20 -10.81
C LYS A 224 7.82 7.31 -9.73
N LYS A 225 6.99 8.36 -9.80
CA LYS A 225 5.90 8.59 -8.85
C LYS A 225 4.72 9.28 -9.53
N PHE A 226 3.53 8.80 -9.21
CA PHE A 226 2.26 9.45 -9.51
C PHE A 226 1.55 9.77 -8.19
N ALA A 227 0.91 10.93 -8.11
CA ALA A 227 0.10 11.33 -6.98
C ALA A 227 -1.20 11.99 -7.44
N SER A 228 -2.29 11.63 -6.76
CA SER A 228 -3.62 12.21 -6.90
C SER A 228 -4.36 12.18 -5.56
N ASP A 229 -5.58 12.68 -5.55
CA ASP A 229 -6.54 12.57 -4.44
C ASP A 229 -7.09 11.17 -4.21
N VAL A 230 -6.83 10.21 -5.10
CA VAL A 230 -7.34 8.82 -5.02
C VAL A 230 -6.22 7.86 -4.63
N VAL A 231 -5.06 7.98 -5.29
CA VAL A 231 -3.96 7.04 -5.10
C VAL A 231 -2.61 7.69 -5.39
N ASN A 232 -1.60 7.36 -4.58
CA ASN A 232 -0.21 7.60 -4.94
C ASN A 232 0.46 6.28 -5.31
N LEU A 233 1.11 6.25 -6.47
CA LEU A 233 1.85 5.08 -6.96
C LEU A 233 3.32 5.45 -7.10
N SER A 234 4.22 4.60 -6.62
CA SER A 234 5.65 4.73 -6.85
C SER A 234 6.17 3.50 -7.58
N SER A 235 7.04 3.70 -8.56
CA SER A 235 7.54 2.63 -9.42
C SER A 235 8.30 1.52 -8.69
N ASN A 236 8.63 1.70 -7.42
CA ASN A 236 9.30 0.73 -6.56
C ASN A 236 8.31 -0.16 -5.75
N GLY A 237 7.10 -0.38 -6.27
CA GLY A 237 6.12 -1.27 -5.64
C GLY A 237 5.34 -0.66 -4.49
N ARG A 238 5.39 0.68 -4.28
CA ARG A 238 4.68 1.36 -3.19
C ARG A 238 3.39 2.02 -3.66
N ILE A 239 2.34 1.86 -2.87
CA ILE A 239 0.99 2.35 -3.13
C ILE A 239 0.47 3.04 -1.88
N ASN A 240 -0.13 4.22 -2.01
CA ASN A 240 -0.87 4.86 -0.92
C ASN A 240 -2.30 5.12 -1.39
N PHE A 241 -3.27 4.66 -0.62
CA PHE A 241 -4.69 4.84 -0.90
C PHE A 241 -5.20 6.06 -0.15
N HIS A 242 -5.91 6.94 -0.86
CA HIS A 242 -6.56 8.08 -0.27
C HIS A 242 -8.08 7.90 -0.38
N GLY A 243 -8.73 7.88 0.76
CA GLY A 243 -10.18 8.05 0.90
C GLY A 243 -10.52 9.47 1.36
N LYS A 244 -11.80 9.84 1.28
CA LYS A 244 -12.29 11.07 1.93
C LYS A 244 -12.13 10.94 3.46
N LYS A 245 -12.04 12.07 4.18
CA LYS A 245 -11.67 12.13 5.60
C LYS A 245 -12.71 11.48 6.54
N GLU A 246 -12.23 11.02 7.71
CA GLU A 246 -12.90 10.27 8.78
C GLU A 246 -14.15 10.92 9.46
N ASP A 247 -14.66 12.05 8.96
CA ASP A 247 -15.84 12.76 9.51
C ASP A 247 -17.09 12.59 8.63
N ALA A 248 -17.11 11.55 7.80
CA ALA A 248 -18.12 11.35 6.76
C ALA A 248 -19.24 10.42 7.25
N ASP A 249 -20.49 10.68 6.86
CA ASP A 249 -21.63 9.85 7.26
C ASP A 249 -21.51 8.43 6.66
N ASN A 250 -22.31 7.46 7.16
CA ASN A 250 -22.24 6.04 6.73
C ASN A 250 -22.35 5.81 5.20
N GLU A 251 -22.92 6.74 4.44
CA GLU A 251 -22.96 6.66 2.97
C GLU A 251 -21.61 6.96 2.31
N ASP A 252 -20.85 7.91 2.86
CA ASP A 252 -19.53 8.30 2.37
C ASP A 252 -18.49 7.19 2.64
N GLU A 253 -18.59 6.48 3.76
CA GLU A 253 -17.70 5.33 4.08
C GLU A 253 -17.86 4.18 3.08
N LYS A 254 -19.08 3.96 2.57
CA LYS A 254 -19.35 2.94 1.54
C LYS A 254 -18.76 3.35 0.19
N GLU A 255 -18.90 4.62 -0.19
CA GLU A 255 -18.30 5.17 -1.41
C GLU A 255 -16.76 5.04 -1.35
N GLU A 256 -16.14 5.35 -0.22
CA GLU A 256 -14.71 5.22 -0.01
C GLU A 256 -14.24 3.76 -0.15
N THR A 257 -14.97 2.84 0.49
CA THR A 257 -14.65 1.41 0.40
C THR A 257 -14.73 0.93 -1.04
N ALA A 258 -15.77 1.33 -1.77
CA ALA A 258 -15.94 1.00 -3.19
C ALA A 258 -14.79 1.54 -4.04
N LEU A 259 -14.34 2.77 -3.80
CA LEU A 259 -13.21 3.38 -4.50
C LEU A 259 -11.90 2.62 -4.25
N ILE A 260 -11.58 2.28 -3.00
CA ILE A 260 -10.37 1.50 -2.68
C ILE A 260 -10.41 0.13 -3.35
N MET A 261 -11.57 -0.53 -3.34
CA MET A 261 -11.76 -1.81 -4.03
C MET A 261 -11.57 -1.67 -5.54
N GLU A 262 -12.12 -0.63 -6.16
CA GLU A 262 -11.93 -0.32 -7.58
C GLU A 262 -10.45 -0.14 -7.93
N VAL A 263 -9.69 0.59 -7.09
CA VAL A 263 -8.23 0.75 -7.27
C VAL A 263 -7.52 -0.60 -7.18
N ILE A 264 -7.84 -1.44 -6.19
CA ILE A 264 -7.24 -2.78 -6.05
C ILE A 264 -7.55 -3.67 -7.25
N MET A 265 -8.80 -3.64 -7.73
CA MET A 265 -9.21 -4.39 -8.92
C MET A 265 -8.44 -3.96 -10.17
N HIS A 266 -8.25 -2.65 -10.37
CA HIS A 266 -7.44 -2.16 -11.47
C HIS A 266 -5.97 -2.54 -11.33
N ILE A 267 -5.40 -2.54 -10.13
CA ILE A 267 -4.03 -3.03 -9.92
C ILE A 267 -3.90 -4.50 -10.33
N HIS A 268 -4.85 -5.36 -9.92
CA HIS A 268 -4.87 -6.75 -10.36
C HIS A 268 -4.94 -6.86 -11.88
N TRP A 269 -5.90 -6.18 -12.51
CA TRP A 269 -6.10 -6.22 -13.95
C TRP A 269 -4.82 -5.82 -14.70
N VAL A 270 -4.22 -4.67 -14.34
CA VAL A 270 -3.01 -4.18 -14.99
C VAL A 270 -1.81 -5.10 -14.77
N LEU A 271 -1.67 -5.72 -13.60
CA LEU A 271 -0.55 -6.63 -13.33
C LEU A 271 -0.64 -7.97 -14.05
N ASN A 272 -1.83 -8.42 -14.44
CA ASN A 272 -1.98 -9.69 -15.18
C ASN A 272 -2.08 -9.52 -16.70
N GLU A 273 -2.29 -8.31 -17.22
CA GLU A 273 -2.30 -8.03 -18.68
C GLU A 273 -0.90 -7.91 -19.30
N GLY A 274 0.14 -8.35 -18.59
CA GLY A 274 1.54 -8.32 -19.01
C GLY A 274 1.98 -9.53 -19.82
#